data_AF-A0A9W4NYA8-F1
#
_entry.id   AF-A0A9W4NYA8-F1
#
_cell.length_a   1.000
_cell.length_b   1.000
_cell.length_c   1.000
_cell.angle_alpha   90.00
_cell.angle_beta   90.00
_cell.angle_gamma   90.00
#
_symmetry.space_group_name_H-M   'P 1'
#
loop_
_entity.id
_entity.type
_entity.pdbx_description
1 polymer ?
#
loop_
_entity_poly.entity_id
_entity_poly.type
_entity_poly.pdbx_seq_one_letter_code
_entity_poly.pdbx_strand_id
1 'polypeptide(L)'
;MPNSPGLSDLTIIKLLIMGWLSLRSRLHGPTSFEPTPSQGTSSKSAIEHAEHVEDVFTQPPEPEYPHQKISIPDDDLPFIPPAIVRNQRSHLQTQGLAWIVVDNIVYDCATFINHHPGGDTVIRSFIGEDCSWQFWRFHSKMIMEKWGRPLRVGRTEGIVNRFKEPPRYFGSRNR
;
A
#
# COMPACT_ATOMS: atom_id res chain seq x y z
N MET A 1 -27.75 9.90 37.78
CA MET A 1 -26.32 10.23 37.58
C MET A 1 -25.80 9.36 36.43
N PRO A 2 -25.78 9.86 35.18
CA PRO A 2 -25.17 9.14 34.08
C PRO A 2 -23.67 9.47 34.01
N ASN A 3 -22.82 8.46 34.04
CA ASN A 3 -21.40 8.62 33.70
C ASN A 3 -21.22 8.27 32.22
N SER A 4 -20.87 9.29 31.44
CA SER A 4 -20.42 9.17 30.05
C SER A 4 -19.03 8.52 29.98
N PRO A 5 -18.69 7.81 28.88
CA PRO A 5 -17.37 7.27 28.65
C PRO A 5 -16.45 8.32 28.02
N GLY A 6 -15.21 8.42 28.49
CA GLY A 6 -14.22 9.37 27.99
C GLY A 6 -12.84 8.75 27.84
N LEU A 7 -12.44 8.57 26.57
CA LEU A 7 -11.07 8.72 26.05
C LEU A 7 -9.98 7.77 26.58
N SER A 8 -9.59 6.79 25.76
CA SER A 8 -8.22 6.71 25.16
C SER A 8 -7.97 5.36 24.47
N ASP A 9 -8.57 5.15 23.30
CA ASP A 9 -8.33 3.95 22.46
C ASP A 9 -7.12 4.12 21.49
N LEU A 10 -6.24 5.09 21.78
CA LEU A 10 -5.07 5.44 20.96
C LEU A 10 -3.72 5.15 21.64
N THR A 11 -3.72 4.62 22.87
CA THR A 11 -2.48 4.41 23.65
C THR A 11 -1.96 2.97 23.59
N ILE A 12 -2.69 2.02 22.98
CA ILE A 12 -2.27 0.61 22.89
C ILE A 12 -1.27 0.33 21.75
N ILE A 13 -0.98 1.29 20.86
CA ILE A 13 -0.03 1.12 19.74
C ILE A 13 1.28 1.89 20.02
N LYS A 14 1.95 1.62 21.15
CA LYS A 14 3.23 2.29 21.46
C LYS A 14 4.35 1.41 22.02
N LEU A 15 4.27 0.09 21.93
CA LEU A 15 5.36 -0.79 22.37
C LEU A 15 5.60 -1.92 21.37
N LEU A 16 6.90 -2.14 21.07
CA LEU A 16 7.54 -3.09 20.14
C LEU A 16 7.70 -2.53 18.71
N ILE A 17 8.86 -2.07 18.22
CA ILE A 17 10.27 -2.17 18.65
C ILE A 17 10.98 -0.89 18.16
N MET A 18 11.74 -0.22 19.03
CA MET A 18 12.67 0.86 18.67
C MET A 18 14.12 0.38 18.75
N GLY A 19 14.93 0.74 17.75
CA GLY A 19 16.38 0.92 17.84
C GLY A 19 17.21 -0.02 16.97
N TRP A 20 18.14 0.39 16.11
CA TRP A 20 19.05 1.56 16.00
C TRP A 20 19.52 1.64 14.51
N LEU A 21 20.08 2.69 13.89
CA LEU A 21 20.39 4.10 14.18
C LEU A 21 20.59 4.84 12.83
N SER A 22 20.37 6.16 12.86
CA SER A 22 20.40 7.15 11.77
C SER A 22 21.80 7.47 11.21
N LEU A 23 21.87 7.91 9.94
CA LEU A 23 22.64 9.11 9.60
C LEU A 23 22.03 9.87 8.39
N ARG A 24 21.36 10.99 8.68
CA ARG A 24 21.17 12.09 7.73
C ARG A 24 22.41 12.99 7.79
N SER A 25 22.95 13.37 6.64
CA SER A 25 23.64 14.66 6.49
C SER A 25 22.93 15.48 5.42
N ARG A 26 22.55 16.70 5.80
CA ARG A 26 21.99 17.73 4.92
C ARG A 26 23.15 18.49 4.30
N LEU A 27 23.03 18.85 3.03
CA LEU A 27 23.39 20.19 2.56
C LEU A 27 22.29 20.65 1.59
N HIS A 28 21.49 21.62 2.01
CA HIS A 28 20.70 22.45 1.10
C HIS A 28 21.60 23.62 0.70
N GLY A 29 21.65 23.93 -0.60
CA GLY A 29 22.00 25.25 -1.09
C GLY A 29 20.83 25.76 -1.93
N PRO A 30 20.34 26.99 -1.71
CA PRO A 30 19.45 27.64 -2.66
C PRO A 30 20.25 28.69 -3.46
N THR A 31 20.34 28.49 -4.77
CA THR A 31 20.72 29.54 -5.71
C THR A 31 19.43 30.18 -6.22
N SER A 32 19.19 31.41 -5.76
CA SER A 32 18.24 32.36 -6.33
C SER A 32 18.57 32.64 -7.78
N PHE A 33 17.61 32.74 -8.69
CA PHE A 33 17.58 33.74 -9.78
C PHE A 33 16.18 33.72 -10.44
N GLU A 34 15.41 34.79 -10.22
CA GLU A 34 14.41 35.28 -11.18
C GLU A 34 15.13 36.17 -12.20
N PRO A 35 14.66 36.27 -13.46
CA PRO A 35 13.79 37.40 -13.79
C PRO A 35 12.71 37.11 -14.87
N THR A 36 11.51 37.69 -14.67
CA THR A 36 10.55 38.09 -15.73
C THR A 36 10.96 39.48 -16.30
N PRO A 37 10.32 40.13 -17.32
CA PRO A 37 9.16 39.77 -18.16
C PRO A 37 9.33 40.09 -19.68
N SER A 38 8.42 39.63 -20.55
CA SER A 38 8.06 40.41 -21.75
C SER A 38 6.63 40.14 -22.23
N GLN A 39 5.84 41.20 -22.24
CA GLN A 39 4.50 41.34 -22.80
C GLN A 39 4.50 41.24 -24.33
N GLY A 40 3.45 40.67 -24.91
CA GLY A 40 3.16 40.67 -26.35
C GLY A 40 1.66 40.58 -26.59
N THR A 41 1.11 41.60 -27.22
CA THR A 41 -0.32 41.96 -27.30
C THR A 41 -1.04 41.41 -28.53
N SER A 42 -2.36 41.21 -28.39
CA SER A 42 -3.44 41.49 -29.37
C SER A 42 -3.47 40.72 -30.72
N SER A 43 -4.53 39.93 -30.97
CA SER A 43 -5.63 40.34 -31.88
C SER A 43 -6.64 39.22 -32.23
N LYS A 44 -7.92 39.59 -32.01
CA LYS A 44 -9.23 39.24 -32.62
C LYS A 44 -9.44 38.09 -33.66
N SER A 45 -10.65 37.50 -33.53
CA SER A 45 -11.59 37.01 -34.59
C SER A 45 -11.26 35.62 -35.17
N ALA A 46 -12.17 34.66 -35.44
CA ALA A 46 -13.62 34.62 -35.58
C ALA A 46 -14.13 33.15 -35.47
N ILE A 47 -15.36 32.97 -34.98
CA ILE A 47 -16.43 32.09 -35.49
C ILE A 47 -16.10 30.61 -35.83
N GLU A 48 -16.61 29.73 -34.95
CA GLU A 48 -17.42 28.54 -35.22
C GLU A 48 -16.95 27.51 -36.27
N HIS A 49 -16.46 26.37 -35.79
CA HIS A 49 -16.78 25.07 -36.39
C HIS A 49 -17.22 24.12 -35.28
N ALA A 50 -18.44 23.62 -35.41
CA ALA A 50 -19.06 22.68 -34.52
C ALA A 50 -18.43 21.29 -34.67
N GLU A 51 -18.04 20.71 -33.54
CA GLU A 51 -18.31 19.31 -33.26
C GLU A 51 -18.48 19.18 -31.76
N HIS A 52 -19.73 18.97 -31.35
CA HIS A 52 -20.02 18.33 -30.08
C HIS A 52 -19.50 16.90 -30.21
N VAL A 53 -18.20 16.73 -29.96
CA VAL A 53 -17.68 15.43 -29.58
C VAL A 53 -18.46 15.11 -28.31
N GLU A 54 -19.37 14.15 -28.40
CA GLU A 54 -19.83 13.46 -27.21
C GLU A 54 -18.53 13.04 -26.52
N ASP A 55 -18.23 13.71 -25.41
CA ASP A 55 -17.16 13.34 -24.52
C ASP A 55 -17.62 11.98 -23.99
N VAL A 56 -17.28 10.93 -24.75
CA VAL A 56 -17.32 9.56 -24.30
C VAL A 56 -16.32 9.58 -23.17
N PHE A 57 -16.87 9.91 -22.00
CA PHE A 57 -16.24 9.82 -20.71
C PHE A 57 -15.90 8.35 -20.58
N THR A 58 -14.77 8.01 -21.18
CA THR A 58 -14.24 6.66 -21.21
C THR A 58 -13.94 6.46 -19.75
N GLN A 59 -14.83 5.75 -19.07
CA GLN A 59 -14.65 5.43 -17.66
C GLN A 59 -13.22 4.94 -17.54
N PRO A 60 -12.40 5.52 -16.63
CA PRO A 60 -11.05 5.03 -16.39
C PRO A 60 -11.16 3.52 -16.28
N PRO A 61 -10.34 2.74 -17.00
CA PRO A 61 -10.46 1.29 -17.01
C PRO A 61 -10.53 0.84 -15.56
N GLU A 62 -11.63 0.19 -15.19
CA GLU A 62 -11.80 -0.31 -13.83
C GLU A 62 -10.54 -1.11 -13.47
N PRO A 63 -10.02 -0.97 -12.23
CA PRO A 63 -8.89 -1.77 -11.82
C PRO A 63 -9.25 -3.24 -12.05
N GLU A 64 -8.44 -3.94 -12.83
CA GLU A 64 -8.66 -5.34 -13.23
C GLU A 64 -8.92 -6.25 -12.00
N TYR A 65 -8.47 -5.82 -10.82
CA TYR A 65 -8.66 -6.49 -9.54
C TYR A 65 -9.09 -5.49 -8.45
N PRO A 66 -10.41 -5.28 -8.24
CA PRO A 66 -10.90 -4.38 -7.20
C PRO A 66 -10.78 -5.01 -5.79
N HIS A 67 -10.85 -4.17 -4.75
CA HIS A 67 -10.96 -4.63 -3.37
C HIS A 67 -12.25 -5.45 -3.17
N GLN A 68 -12.13 -6.58 -2.50
CA GLN A 68 -13.21 -7.54 -2.30
C GLN A 68 -14.03 -7.23 -1.05
N LYS A 69 -15.31 -7.58 -1.06
CA LYS A 69 -16.20 -7.40 0.10
C LYS A 69 -15.67 -8.20 1.30
N ILE A 70 -15.70 -7.60 2.49
CA ILE A 70 -15.24 -8.23 3.74
C ILE A 70 -15.98 -9.55 3.99
N SER A 71 -17.24 -9.66 3.59
CA SER A 71 -18.07 -10.86 3.75
C SER A 71 -17.59 -12.07 2.94
N ILE A 72 -16.83 -11.87 1.86
CA ILE A 72 -16.33 -12.97 1.01
C ILE A 72 -15.22 -13.70 1.78
N PRO A 73 -15.32 -15.02 1.99
CA PRO A 73 -14.27 -15.81 2.62
C PRO A 73 -13.05 -15.94 1.68
N ASP A 74 -11.89 -16.26 2.25
CA ASP A 74 -10.62 -16.25 1.51
C ASP A 74 -10.58 -17.26 0.36
N ASP A 75 -11.19 -18.44 0.53
CA ASP A 75 -11.24 -19.50 -0.51
C ASP A 75 -12.05 -19.09 -1.74
N ASP A 76 -13.01 -18.18 -1.57
CA ASP A 76 -13.91 -17.69 -2.62
C ASP A 76 -13.37 -16.42 -3.30
N LEU A 77 -12.18 -15.95 -2.92
CA LEU A 77 -11.54 -14.81 -3.58
C LEU A 77 -11.14 -15.17 -5.02
N PRO A 78 -11.18 -14.19 -5.94
CA PRO A 78 -10.78 -14.41 -7.32
C PRO A 78 -9.31 -14.83 -7.39
N PHE A 79 -9.01 -15.82 -8.24
CA PHE A 79 -7.63 -16.27 -8.44
C PHE A 79 -6.86 -15.30 -9.33
N ILE A 80 -5.68 -14.88 -8.87
CA ILE A 80 -4.75 -14.00 -9.57
C ILE A 80 -3.51 -14.83 -9.95
N PRO A 81 -3.20 -14.96 -11.26
CA PRO A 81 -2.00 -15.63 -11.71
C PRO A 81 -0.73 -15.07 -11.04
N PRO A 82 0.19 -15.92 -10.56
CA PRO A 82 1.37 -15.45 -9.84
C PRO A 82 2.32 -14.61 -10.71
N ALA A 83 2.27 -14.74 -12.03
CA ALA A 83 2.99 -13.87 -12.96
C ALA A 83 2.52 -12.41 -12.88
N ILE A 84 1.21 -12.18 -12.72
CA ILE A 84 0.62 -10.85 -12.57
C ILE A 84 1.05 -10.25 -11.22
N VAL A 85 0.94 -11.03 -10.14
CA VAL A 85 1.35 -10.57 -8.81
C VAL A 85 2.84 -10.21 -8.77
N ARG A 86 3.72 -11.04 -9.34
CA ARG A 86 5.17 -10.77 -9.39
C ARG A 86 5.53 -9.52 -10.18
N ASN A 87 4.75 -9.20 -11.23
CA ASN A 87 5.02 -8.03 -12.08
C ASN A 87 4.65 -6.70 -11.40
N GLN A 88 3.98 -6.71 -10.25
CA GLN A 88 3.55 -5.49 -9.56
C GLN A 88 4.70 -4.54 -9.19
N ARG A 89 5.91 -5.07 -8.97
CA ARG A 89 7.10 -4.23 -8.72
C ARG A 89 7.37 -3.25 -9.85
N SER A 90 7.17 -3.67 -11.10
CA SER A 90 7.38 -2.84 -12.29
C SER A 90 6.39 -1.68 -12.37
N HIS A 91 5.20 -1.86 -11.78
CA HIS A 91 4.08 -0.92 -11.84
C HIS A 91 3.99 0.02 -10.64
N LEU A 92 4.82 -0.17 -9.61
CA LEU A 92 4.79 0.67 -8.41
C LEU A 92 5.00 2.17 -8.73
N GLN A 93 5.87 2.48 -9.69
CA GLN A 93 6.19 3.88 -10.04
C GLN A 93 5.14 4.52 -10.95
N THR A 94 4.45 3.73 -11.77
CA THR A 94 3.53 4.21 -12.80
C THR A 94 2.07 4.15 -12.37
N GLN A 95 1.70 3.15 -11.57
CA GLN A 95 0.32 2.87 -11.17
C GLN A 95 0.12 2.95 -9.65
N GLY A 96 1.19 3.13 -8.87
CA GLY A 96 1.10 3.21 -7.41
C GLY A 96 0.70 1.91 -6.72
N LEU A 97 0.72 0.78 -7.44
CA LEU A 97 0.30 -0.51 -6.91
C LEU A 97 1.33 -1.08 -5.94
N ALA A 98 0.86 -1.52 -4.77
CA ALA A 98 1.71 -2.09 -3.74
C ALA A 98 1.10 -3.40 -3.22
N TRP A 99 1.16 -4.45 -4.05
CA TRP A 99 0.60 -5.75 -3.69
C TRP A 99 1.59 -6.61 -2.93
N ILE A 100 1.13 -7.21 -1.83
CA ILE A 100 1.87 -8.20 -1.05
C ILE A 100 1.04 -9.47 -0.91
N VAL A 101 1.69 -10.58 -0.56
CA VAL A 101 1.02 -11.86 -0.32
C VAL A 101 1.21 -12.31 1.12
N VAL A 102 0.11 -12.66 1.78
CA VAL A 102 0.08 -13.32 3.09
C VAL A 102 -0.89 -14.50 3.01
N ASP A 103 -0.42 -15.69 3.36
CA ASP A 103 -1.14 -16.96 3.32
C ASP A 103 -1.89 -17.18 1.99
N ASN A 104 -1.19 -16.98 0.87
CA ASN A 104 -1.73 -17.07 -0.49
C ASN A 104 -2.82 -16.03 -0.84
N ILE A 105 -3.10 -15.07 0.03
CA ILE A 105 -4.03 -13.97 -0.23
C ILE A 105 -3.26 -12.73 -0.69
N VAL A 106 -3.75 -12.10 -1.74
CA VAL A 106 -3.17 -10.88 -2.33
C VAL A 106 -3.85 -9.67 -1.72
N TYR A 107 -3.04 -8.77 -1.15
CA TYR A 107 -3.50 -7.53 -0.52
C TYR A 107 -2.94 -6.33 -1.27
N ASP A 108 -3.82 -5.40 -1.63
CA ASP A 108 -3.42 -4.11 -2.18
C ASP A 108 -3.19 -3.10 -1.06
N CYS A 109 -1.91 -2.80 -0.80
CA CYS A 109 -1.50 -1.87 0.23
C CYS A 109 -1.26 -0.45 -0.28
N ALA A 110 -1.59 -0.11 -1.54
CA ALA A 110 -1.28 1.19 -2.13
C ALA A 110 -1.71 2.39 -1.25
N THR A 111 -2.92 2.33 -0.70
CA THR A 111 -3.47 3.38 0.18
C THR A 111 -2.99 3.29 1.63
N PHE A 112 -2.53 2.11 2.06
CA PHE A 112 -2.09 1.83 3.42
C PHE A 112 -0.58 2.07 3.63
N ILE A 113 0.22 2.02 2.58
CA ILE A 113 1.68 1.93 2.67
C ILE A 113 2.33 3.06 3.50
N ASN A 114 1.85 4.29 3.33
CA ASN A 114 2.38 5.47 4.05
C ASN A 114 1.85 5.58 5.50
N HIS A 115 0.86 4.77 5.87
CA HIS A 115 0.24 4.73 7.19
C HIS A 115 0.66 3.50 8.00
N HIS A 116 1.44 2.60 7.41
CA HIS A 116 1.90 1.39 8.08
C HIS A 116 2.81 1.74 9.29
N PRO A 117 2.46 1.34 10.53
CA PRO A 117 3.24 1.70 11.72
C PRO A 117 4.69 1.20 11.71
N GLY A 118 4.98 0.11 10.99
CA GLY A 118 6.34 -0.39 10.78
C GLY A 118 7.15 0.34 9.70
N GLY A 119 6.58 1.39 9.08
CA GLY A 119 7.17 2.14 7.97
C GLY A 119 6.84 1.57 6.59
N ASP A 120 6.89 2.45 5.57
CA ASP A 120 6.56 2.12 4.17
C ASP A 120 7.59 1.18 3.54
N THR A 121 8.86 1.32 3.93
CA THR A 121 10.00 0.56 3.39
C THR A 121 9.81 -0.95 3.51
N VAL A 122 9.17 -1.41 4.59
CA VAL A 122 8.91 -2.84 4.81
C VAL A 122 7.95 -3.38 3.75
N ILE A 123 6.82 -2.70 3.52
CA ILE A 123 5.84 -3.11 2.49
C ILE A 123 6.47 -3.02 1.10
N ARG A 124 7.18 -1.92 0.78
CA ARG A 124 7.86 -1.75 -0.52
C ARG A 124 8.81 -2.90 -0.83
N SER A 125 9.48 -3.44 0.19
CA SER A 125 10.41 -4.55 0.04
C SER A 125 9.72 -5.85 -0.37
N PHE A 126 8.42 -6.03 -0.08
CA PHE A 126 7.66 -7.25 -0.36
C PHE A 126 6.70 -7.12 -1.53
N ILE A 127 6.78 -6.04 -2.31
CA ILE A 127 5.90 -5.89 -3.48
C ILE A 127 6.10 -7.07 -4.45
N GLY A 128 4.99 -7.73 -4.77
CA GLY A 128 4.91 -8.89 -5.64
C GLY A 128 5.40 -10.20 -5.03
N GLU A 129 5.60 -10.24 -3.70
CA GLU A 129 6.20 -11.37 -2.99
C GLU A 129 5.38 -11.81 -1.77
N ASP A 130 5.64 -13.04 -1.33
CA ASP A 130 5.14 -13.57 -0.07
C ASP A 130 5.92 -13.01 1.11
N CYS A 131 5.19 -12.59 2.15
CA CYS A 131 5.73 -12.13 3.42
C CYS A 131 5.04 -12.78 4.63
N SER A 132 4.46 -13.97 4.44
CA SER A 132 3.57 -14.62 5.40
C SER A 132 4.20 -14.80 6.78
N TRP A 133 5.40 -15.40 6.83
CA TRP A 133 6.05 -15.65 8.12
C TRP A 133 6.46 -14.34 8.83
N GLN A 134 6.89 -13.32 8.07
CA GLN A 134 7.21 -12.01 8.62
C GLN A 134 5.97 -11.35 9.18
N PHE A 135 4.85 -11.38 8.44
CA PHE A 135 3.59 -10.82 8.89
C PHE A 135 3.18 -11.45 10.24
N TRP A 136 3.14 -12.78 10.32
CA TRP A 136 2.72 -13.49 11.54
C TRP A 136 3.71 -13.39 12.71
N ARG A 137 4.96 -12.99 12.45
CA ARG A 137 5.94 -12.70 13.52
C ARG A 137 5.61 -11.42 14.28
N PHE A 138 5.01 -10.44 13.60
CA PHE A 138 4.80 -9.09 14.15
C PHE A 138 3.32 -8.71 14.30
N HIS A 139 2.40 -9.44 13.67
CA HIS A 139 0.97 -9.13 13.66
C HIS A 139 0.13 -10.32 14.11
N SER A 140 -0.94 -10.03 14.85
CA SER A 140 -1.93 -11.01 15.27
C SER A 140 -3.05 -11.15 14.24
N LYS A 141 -3.86 -12.22 14.36
CA LYS A 141 -5.07 -12.39 13.54
C LYS A 141 -6.02 -11.20 13.66
N MET A 142 -6.13 -10.59 14.85
CA MET A 142 -6.96 -9.40 15.05
C MET A 142 -6.53 -8.22 14.17
N ILE A 143 -5.21 -8.03 13.97
CA ILE A 143 -4.70 -7.00 13.08
C ILE A 143 -5.06 -7.33 11.63
N MET A 144 -4.92 -8.59 11.21
CA MET A 144 -5.31 -9.04 9.87
C MET A 144 -6.80 -8.80 9.61
N GLU A 145 -7.67 -9.18 10.54
CA GLU A 145 -9.13 -8.98 10.40
C GLU A 145 -9.51 -7.50 10.31
N LYS A 146 -8.91 -6.65 11.16
CA LYS A 146 -9.27 -5.22 11.23
C LYS A 146 -8.69 -4.41 10.07
N TRP A 147 -7.45 -4.66 9.68
CA TRP A 147 -6.71 -3.80 8.75
C TRP A 147 -6.41 -4.48 7.42
N GLY A 148 -6.10 -5.77 7.41
CA GLY A 148 -5.76 -6.50 6.20
C GLY A 148 -6.99 -6.92 5.39
N ARG A 149 -8.06 -7.38 6.05
CA ARG A 149 -9.24 -7.94 5.40
C ARG A 149 -9.93 -7.00 4.39
N PRO A 150 -10.00 -5.67 4.62
CA PRO A 150 -10.51 -4.72 3.62
C PRO A 150 -9.60 -4.52 2.40
N LEU A 151 -8.32 -4.90 2.49
CA LEU A 151 -7.32 -4.69 1.43
C LEU A 151 -7.21 -5.87 0.46
N ARG A 152 -8.00 -6.93 0.65
CA ARG A 152 -7.93 -8.15 -0.17
C ARG A 152 -8.40 -7.85 -1.60
N VAL A 153 -7.62 -8.28 -2.58
CA VAL A 153 -7.98 -8.20 -4.02
C VAL A 153 -8.21 -9.57 -4.65
N GLY A 154 -7.60 -10.62 -4.09
CA GLY A 154 -7.72 -11.98 -4.63
C GLY A 154 -6.89 -12.99 -3.86
N ARG A 155 -6.81 -14.21 -4.39
CA ARG A 155 -5.90 -15.27 -3.93
C ARG A 155 -4.94 -15.67 -5.05
N THR A 156 -3.78 -16.20 -4.70
CA THR A 156 -2.74 -16.65 -5.65
C THR A 156 -2.04 -17.88 -5.09
N GLU A 157 -1.19 -18.53 -5.87
CA GLU A 157 -0.47 -19.73 -5.43
C GLU A 157 0.96 -19.74 -5.98
N GLY A 158 1.86 -20.45 -5.29
CA GLY A 158 3.23 -20.68 -5.77
C GLY A 158 4.14 -19.46 -5.73
N ILE A 159 3.78 -18.40 -4.99
CA ILE A 159 4.66 -17.28 -4.67
C ILE A 159 5.45 -17.64 -3.43
N VAL A 160 6.78 -17.64 -3.57
CA VAL A 160 7.69 -18.09 -2.52
C VAL A 160 8.36 -16.87 -1.90
N ASN A 161 8.44 -16.88 -0.58
CA ASN A 161 9.16 -15.90 0.19
C ASN A 161 10.66 -16.04 -0.08
N ARG A 162 11.33 -14.95 -0.49
CA ARG A 162 12.78 -14.98 -0.72
C ARG A 162 13.60 -15.13 0.56
N PHE A 163 13.00 -14.86 1.73
CA PHE A 163 13.64 -15.01 3.03
C PHE A 163 13.18 -16.30 3.71
N LYS A 164 14.14 -17.04 4.26
CA LYS A 164 13.86 -18.24 5.07
C LYS A 164 13.41 -17.81 6.47
N GLU A 165 12.34 -18.43 6.99
CA GLU A 165 11.88 -18.18 8.36
C GLU A 165 12.97 -18.60 9.37
N PRO A 166 13.42 -17.69 10.26
CA PRO A 166 14.34 -18.06 11.33
C PRO A 166 13.71 -19.05 12.31
N PRO A 167 14.48 -19.99 12.89
CA PRO A 167 13.96 -20.90 13.91
C PRO A 167 13.31 -20.14 15.06
N ARG A 168 12.12 -20.59 15.49
CA ARG A 168 11.47 -20.06 16.69
C ARG A 168 12.17 -20.62 17.91
N TYR A 169 13.04 -19.82 18.53
CA TYR A 169 13.65 -20.20 19.80
C TYR A 169 12.62 -20.08 20.93
N PHE A 170 11.92 -21.17 21.21
CA PHE A 170 11.23 -21.33 22.47
C PHE A 170 12.28 -21.73 23.49
N GLY A 171 12.72 -20.79 24.33
CA GLY A 171 13.67 -21.10 25.40
C GLY A 171 13.20 -22.34 26.14
N SER A 172 14.08 -23.34 26.25
CA SER A 172 13.80 -24.60 26.92
C SER A 172 13.21 -24.27 28.28
N ARG A 173 11.90 -24.50 28.46
CA ARG A 173 11.28 -24.52 29.78
C ARG A 173 11.83 -25.76 30.46
N ASN A 174 13.03 -25.65 31.02
CA ASN A 174 13.55 -26.64 31.94
C ASN A 174 12.59 -26.67 33.13
N ARG A 175 11.97 -27.84 33.32
CA ARG A 175 11.16 -28.17 34.49
C ARG A 175 12.01 -28.22 35.74
#